data_AF-A0A533XZR4-F1
#
_entry.id   AF-A0A533XZR4-F1
#
_cell.length_a   1.000
_cell.length_b   1.000
_cell.length_c   1.000
_cell.angle_alpha   90.00
_cell.angle_beta   90.00
_cell.angle_gamma   90.00
#
_symmetry.space_group_name_H-M   'P 1'
#
loop_
_entity.id
_entity.type
_entity.pdbx_description
1 polymer ?
#
loop_
_entity_poly.entity_id
_entity_poly.type
_entity_poly.pdbx_seq_one_letter_code
_entity_poly.pdbx_strand_id
1 'polypeptide(L)' 'MDGLREALRDEDWLVRRNAAESLARLGDRRAVEDLLPLLEDENDMVRETAEGALSSLGWTPPNT' A
#
# COMPACT_ATOMS: atom_id res chain seq x y z
N MET A 1 14.31 0.55 1.15
CA MET A 1 13.04 0.57 0.40
C MET A 1 12.64 -0.84 0.01
N ASP A 2 13.58 -1.66 -0.46
CA ASP A 2 13.29 -3.03 -0.94
C ASP A 2 12.65 -3.93 0.14
N GLY A 3 13.12 -3.85 1.39
CA GLY A 3 12.51 -4.60 2.49
C GLY A 3 11.04 -4.22 2.79
N LEU A 4 10.62 -2.98 2.54
CA LEU A 4 9.20 -2.61 2.66
C LEU A 4 8.38 -3.15 1.49
N ARG A 5 8.95 -3.16 0.28
CA ARG A 5 8.30 -3.75 -0.89
C ARG A 5 8.12 -5.26 -0.75
N GLU A 6 9.09 -5.94 -0.15
CA GLU A 6 8.97 -7.36 0.19
C GLU A 6 7.88 -7.60 1.25
N ALA A 7 7.84 -6.76 2.29
CA ALA A 7 6.84 -6.86 3.36
C ALA A 7 5.39 -6.65 2.91
N LEU A 8 5.16 -6.04 1.74
CA LEU A 8 3.82 -5.95 1.13
C LEU A 8 3.25 -7.32 0.71
N ARG A 9 4.08 -8.37 0.66
CA ARG A 9 3.69 -9.73 0.28
C ARG A 9 3.84 -10.73 1.43
N ASP A 10 4.01 -10.22 2.65
CA ASP A 10 4.14 -11.04 3.84
C ASP A 10 2.85 -11.84 4.09
N GLU A 11 2.97 -13.02 4.70
CA GLU A 11 1.83 -13.85 5.06
C GLU A 11 0.95 -13.20 6.13
N ASP A 12 1.55 -12.42 7.02
CA ASP A 12 0.83 -11.69 8.05
C ASP A 12 0.26 -10.38 7.48
N TRP A 13 -1.07 -10.28 7.46
CA TRP A 13 -1.80 -9.09 7.04
C TRP A 13 -1.38 -7.83 7.81
N LEU A 14 -0.96 -7.97 9.07
CA LEU A 14 -0.49 -6.84 9.87
C LEU A 14 0.84 -6.30 9.35
N VAL A 15 1.73 -7.18 8.88
CA VAL A 15 3.01 -6.80 8.26
C VAL A 15 2.74 -6.08 6.94
N ARG A 16 1.87 -6.62 6.08
CA ARG A 16 1.46 -5.97 4.81
C ARG A 16 0.89 -4.57 5.05
N ARG A 17 -0.03 -4.45 6.01
CA ARG A 17 -0.64 -3.17 6.40
C ARG A 17 0.40 -2.16 6.86
N ASN A 18 1.29 -2.56 7.78
CA ASN A 18 2.33 -1.67 8.32
C ASN A 18 3.34 -1.26 7.25
N ALA A 19 3.64 -2.14 6.29
CA ALA A 19 4.48 -1.83 5.14
C ALA A 19 3.83 -0.75 4.25
N ALA A 20 2.53 -0.90 3.95
CA ALA A 20 1.77 0.08 3.18
C ALA A 20 1.73 1.46 3.85
N GLU A 21 1.44 1.52 5.15
CA GLU A 21 1.45 2.76 5.94
C GLU A 21 2.84 3.41 5.95
N SER A 22 3.89 2.61 6.10
CA SER A 22 5.27 3.11 6.10
C SER A 22 5.67 3.70 4.75
N LEU A 23 5.28 3.05 3.65
CA LEU A 23 5.52 3.57 2.29
C LEU A 23 4.79 4.88 2.04
N ALA A 24 3.54 5.01 2.50
CA ALA A 24 2.79 6.27 2.43
C ALA A 24 3.52 7.40 3.19
N ARG A 25 3.96 7.13 4.42
CA ARG A 25 4.69 8.10 5.25
C ARG A 25 6.02 8.53 4.67
N LEU A 26 6.68 7.67 3.91
CA LEU A 26 7.91 8.02 3.20
C LEU A 26 7.66 8.96 2.02
N GLY A 27 6.42 9.06 1.53
CA GLY A 27 6.03 9.99 0.47
C GLY A 27 6.63 9.66 -0.90
N ASP A 28 7.18 8.45 -1.07
CA ASP A 28 7.77 8.04 -2.33
C ASP A 28 6.68 7.61 -3.31
N ARG A 29 6.40 8.45 -4.32
CA ARG A 29 5.43 8.15 -5.37
C ARG A 29 5.73 6.85 -6.13
N ARG A 30 6.97 6.35 -6.12
CA ARG A 30 7.31 5.05 -6.70
C ARG A 30 6.67 3.87 -5.97
N ALA A 31 6.13 4.09 -4.77
CA ALA A 31 5.37 3.10 -4.03
C ALA A 31 3.94 2.90 -4.56
N VAL A 32 3.43 3.82 -5.39
CA VAL A 32 2.08 3.71 -5.96
C VAL A 32 1.89 2.38 -6.68
N GLU A 33 2.85 1.99 -7.53
CA GLU A 33 2.77 0.71 -8.26
C GLU A 33 2.82 -0.51 -7.33
N ASP A 34 3.56 -0.43 -6.22
CA ASP A 34 3.63 -1.53 -5.25
C ASP A 34 2.37 -1.64 -4.38
N LEU A 35 1.67 -0.52 -4.15
CA LEU A 35 0.47 -0.45 -3.30
C LEU A 35 -0.81 -0.85 -4.04
N LEU A 36 -0.85 -0.75 -5.37
CA LEU A 36 -2.03 -1.10 -6.16
C LEU A 36 -2.56 -2.52 -5.92
N PRO A 37 -1.73 -3.58 -5.83
CA PRO A 37 -2.22 -4.93 -5.55
C PRO A 37 -2.92 -5.07 -4.20
N LEU A 38 -2.59 -4.22 -3.22
CA LEU A 38 -3.20 -4.27 -1.88
C LEU A 38 -4.65 -3.77 -1.88
N LEU A 39 -5.12 -3.11 -2.95
CA LEU A 39 -6.54 -2.79 -3.12
C LEU A 39 -7.41 -4.05 -3.27
N GLU A 40 -6.81 -5.19 -3.60
CA GLU A 40 -7.47 -6.49 -3.72
C GLU A 40 -7.03 -7.46 -2.60
N ASP A 41 -6.41 -6.96 -1.53
CA ASP A 41 -5.96 -7.79 -0.42
C ASP A 41 -7.14 -8.51 0.26
N GLU A 42 -6.91 -9.75 0.69
CA GLU A 42 -7.91 -10.56 1.41
C GLU A 42 -8.36 -9.90 2.72
N ASN A 43 -7.51 -9.07 3.33
CA ASN A 43 -7.79 -8.41 4.59
C ASN A 43 -8.28 -6.98 4.38
N ASP A 44 -9.46 -6.69 4.94
CA ASP A 44 -10.13 -5.39 4.80
C ASP A 44 -9.28 -4.22 5.29
N MET A 45 -8.55 -4.39 6.40
CA MET A 45 -7.68 -3.34 6.96
C MET A 45 -6.50 -3.01 6.04
N VAL A 46 -6.00 -4.01 5.30
CA VAL A 46 -4.93 -3.82 4.32
C VAL A 46 -5.47 -3.02 3.13
N ARG A 47 -6.66 -3.35 2.63
CA ARG A 47 -7.31 -2.60 1.54
C ARG A 47 -7.55 -1.13 1.91
N GLU A 48 -8.15 -0.87 3.08
CA GLU A 48 -8.38 0.49 3.57
C GLU A 48 -7.07 1.29 3.72
N THR A 49 -6.02 0.63 4.21
CA THR A 49 -4.70 1.26 4.34
C THR A 49 -4.08 1.57 2.98
N ALA A 50 -4.23 0.68 2.00
CA ALA A 50 -3.74 0.89 0.65
C ALA A 50 -4.46 2.04 -0.05
N GLU A 51 -5.78 2.15 0.10
CA GLU A 51 -6.57 3.28 -0.41
C GLU A 51 -6.09 4.61 0.19
N GLY A 52 -5.93 4.67 1.52
CA GLY A 52 -5.41 5.85 2.21
C GLY A 52 -3.99 6.20 1.78
N ALA A 53 -3.12 5.19 1.64
CA ALA A 53 -1.76 5.36 1.19
C ALA A 53 -1.71 5.93 -0.24
N LEU A 54 -2.43 5.33 -1.18
CA LEU A 54 -2.51 5.78 -2.57
C LEU A 54 -3.05 7.21 -2.68
N SER A 55 -4.11 7.53 -1.95
CA SER A 55 -4.66 8.89 -1.88
C SER A 55 -3.63 9.90 -1.36
N SER A 56 -2.87 9.55 -0.31
CA SER A 56 -1.82 10.42 0.23
C SER A 56 -0.65 10.66 -0.74
N LEU A 57 -0.39 9.70 -1.63
CA LEU A 57 0.62 9.82 -2.69
C LEU A 57 0.11 10.57 -3.92
N GLY A 58 -1.18 10.95 -3.93
CA GLY A 58 -1.84 11.64 -5.04
C GLY A 58 -2.22 10.73 -6.19
N TRP A 59 -2.36 9.43 -5.94
CA TRP A 59 -2.91 8.51 -6.92
C TRP A 59 -4.43 8.66 -6.98
N THR A 60 -4.96 8.71 -8.20
CA THR A 60 -6.39 8.72 -8.48
C THR A 60 -6.71 7.55 -9.41
N PRO A 61 -7.82 6.83 -9.18
CA PRO A 61 -8.24 5.78 -10.09
C PRO A 61 -8.44 6.35 -11.50
N PRO A 62 -8.03 5.63 -12.57
CA PRO A 62 -8.11 6.15 -13.94
C PRO A 62 -9.53 6.38 -14.50
N ASN A 63 -10.61 6.16 -13.73
CA ASN A 63 -12.00 6.26 -14.18
C ASN A 63 -12.95 6.96 -13.18
N THR A 64 -12.54 8.07 -12.55
CA THR A 64 -13.49 9.00 -11.89
C THR A 64 -13.99 10.07 -12.85
#